data_AF-A0AAV5SD72-F1
#
_entry.id   AF-A0AAV5SD72-F1
#
_cell.length_a   1.000
_cell.length_b   1.000
_cell.length_c   1.000
_cell.angle_alpha   90.00
_cell.angle_beta   90.00
_cell.angle_gamma   90.00
#
_symmetry.space_group_name_H-M   'P 1'
#
loop_
_entity.id
_entity.type
_entity.pdbx_description
1 polymer ?
#
loop_
_entity_poly.entity_id
_entity_poly.type
_entity_poly.pdbx_seq_one_letter_code
_entity_poly.pdbx_strand_id
1 'polypeptide(L)'
;QMNFMHQTEHFRIDQSNDFGTALIMPYLDEKFNFFYLMPHESSNLVRMRRELTGETLVNVLKSAKDTYLNINVPKLKIDAALDGVRVLHEMGVRNLFNIPDLSKMSSTPLRIEKILHQAVIETDELGTEAAAVTATMHWLSGVWMPVDPPEIFIDHPFLFGIIRDDDILFLGQFA
;
A
#
# COMPACT_ATOMS: atom_id res chain seq x y z
N GLN A 1 13.60 -1.50 16.12
CA GLN A 1 13.47 -2.92 15.77
C GLN A 1 12.06 -3.10 15.23
N MET A 2 11.93 -3.57 13.98
CA MET A 2 10.63 -3.78 13.35
C MET A 2 10.05 -5.10 13.84
N ASN A 3 8.78 -5.09 14.22
CA ASN A 3 8.05 -6.31 14.57
C ASN A 3 7.35 -6.82 13.32
N PHE A 4 7.34 -8.13 13.15
CA PHE A 4 6.74 -8.78 12.00
C PHE A 4 5.58 -9.67 12.43
N MET A 5 4.64 -9.84 11.50
CA MET A 5 3.55 -10.80 11.54
C MET A 5 3.89 -11.91 10.56
N HIS A 6 3.46 -13.12 10.89
CA HIS A 6 3.75 -14.32 10.13
C HIS A 6 2.46 -15.08 9.85
N GLN A 7 2.25 -15.49 8.61
CA GLN A 7 1.07 -16.24 8.19
C GLN A 7 1.38 -17.11 6.97
N THR A 8 0.81 -18.31 6.94
CA THR A 8 0.90 -19.22 5.79
C THR A 8 -0.49 -19.48 5.24
N GLU A 9 -0.78 -18.93 4.06
CA GLU A 9 -2.10 -19.01 3.41
C GLU A 9 -1.99 -18.67 1.92
N HIS A 10 -3.12 -18.66 1.21
CA HIS A 10 -3.21 -18.10 -0.13
C HIS A 10 -3.24 -16.57 -0.07
N PHE A 11 -2.31 -15.93 -0.80
CA PHE A 11 -2.26 -14.48 -0.99
C PHE A 11 -2.16 -14.14 -2.46
N ARG A 12 -2.61 -12.93 -2.81
CA ARG A 12 -2.40 -12.39 -4.16
C ARG A 12 -1.04 -11.72 -4.23
N ILE A 13 -0.20 -12.19 -5.15
CA ILE A 13 1.18 -11.70 -5.33
C ILE A 13 1.51 -11.43 -6.80
N ASP A 14 2.27 -10.37 -7.06
CA ASP A 14 2.95 -10.15 -8.34
C ASP A 14 4.45 -9.86 -8.12
N GLN A 15 5.31 -10.62 -8.79
CA GLN A 15 6.77 -10.42 -8.84
C GLN A 15 7.29 -10.28 -10.27
N SER A 16 6.39 -10.23 -11.26
CA SER A 16 6.74 -10.19 -12.68
C SER A 16 6.87 -8.77 -13.24
N ASN A 17 6.49 -7.76 -12.45
CA ASN A 17 6.61 -6.36 -12.82
C ASN A 17 8.03 -5.79 -12.66
N ASP A 18 8.24 -4.61 -13.25
CA ASP A 18 9.55 -3.93 -13.27
C ASP A 18 9.96 -3.28 -11.94
N PHE A 19 9.06 -3.23 -10.96
CA PHE A 19 9.26 -2.48 -9.73
C PHE A 19 9.66 -3.36 -8.56
N GLY A 20 8.95 -4.45 -8.31
CA GLY A 20 9.08 -5.17 -7.06
C GLY A 20 8.08 -6.29 -6.81
N THR A 21 8.14 -6.83 -5.59
CA THR A 21 7.17 -7.77 -5.05
C THR A 21 5.96 -7.01 -4.53
N ALA A 22 4.82 -7.16 -5.21
CA ALA A 22 3.52 -6.69 -4.77
C ALA A 22 2.78 -7.81 -4.02
N LEU A 23 2.44 -7.59 -2.76
CA LEU A 23 1.65 -8.50 -1.93
C LEU A 23 0.33 -7.82 -1.56
N ILE A 24 -0.80 -8.48 -1.79
CA ILE A 24 -2.13 -7.92 -1.60
C ILE A 24 -2.90 -8.76 -0.60
N MET A 25 -3.48 -8.07 0.38
CA MET A 25 -4.26 -8.66 1.47
C MET A 25 -5.66 -8.01 1.46
N PRO A 26 -6.71 -8.76 1.09
CA PRO A 26 -8.07 -8.23 1.12
C PRO A 26 -8.52 -7.98 2.56
N TYR A 27 -9.34 -6.94 2.75
CA TYR A 27 -10.14 -6.80 3.98
C TYR A 27 -11.42 -7.65 3.88
N LEU A 28 -12.21 -7.71 4.95
CA LEU A 28 -13.51 -8.40 4.95
C LEU A 28 -14.42 -7.98 3.79
N ASP A 29 -14.48 -6.68 3.49
CA ASP A 29 -15.06 -6.21 2.24
C ASP A 29 -13.97 -6.30 1.17
N GLU A 30 -14.05 -7.34 0.33
CA GLU A 30 -13.06 -7.67 -0.71
C GLU A 30 -12.80 -6.55 -1.72
N LYS A 31 -13.65 -5.51 -1.74
CA LYS A 31 -13.39 -4.28 -2.50
C LYS A 31 -12.18 -3.54 -1.97
N PHE A 32 -11.96 -3.59 -0.66
CA PHE A 32 -10.83 -2.95 -0.01
C PHE A 32 -9.67 -3.93 0.10
N ASN A 33 -8.49 -3.49 -0.29
CA ASN A 33 -7.27 -4.28 -0.21
C ASN A 33 -6.16 -3.43 0.42
N PHE A 34 -5.45 -4.01 1.38
CA PHE A 34 -4.14 -3.52 1.78
C PHE A 34 -3.10 -4.11 0.84
N PHE A 35 -2.09 -3.32 0.46
CA PHE A 35 -0.97 -3.84 -0.32
C PHE A 35 0.37 -3.40 0.23
N TYR A 36 1.39 -4.24 0.01
CA TYR A 36 2.80 -3.89 0.02
C TYR A 36 3.34 -3.92 -1.41
N LEU A 37 4.24 -3.01 -1.75
CA LEU A 37 5.05 -3.05 -2.95
C LEU A 37 6.50 -2.79 -2.57
N MET A 38 7.26 -3.88 -2.44
CA MET A 38 8.65 -3.87 -2.02
C MET A 38 9.57 -3.97 -3.24
N PRO A 39 10.50 -3.02 -3.46
CA PRO A 39 11.37 -3.03 -4.63
C PRO A 39 12.18 -4.33 -4.78
N HIS A 40 12.43 -4.78 -6.00
CA HIS A 40 13.48 -5.78 -6.24
C HIS A 40 14.87 -5.18 -6.00
N GLU A 41 15.92 -5.98 -5.81
CA GLU A 41 17.29 -5.46 -5.67
C GLU A 41 17.76 -4.61 -6.87
N SER A 42 17.28 -4.90 -8.08
CA SER A 42 17.54 -4.13 -9.30
C SER A 42 16.76 -2.81 -9.36
N SER A 43 15.82 -2.60 -8.45
CA SER A 43 15.03 -1.39 -8.26
C SER A 43 15.34 -0.80 -6.87
N ASN A 44 14.92 0.43 -6.63
CA ASN A 44 14.94 0.99 -5.28
C ASN A 44 13.77 1.95 -5.12
N LEU A 45 13.46 2.33 -3.89
CA LEU A 45 12.38 3.28 -3.63
C LEU A 45 12.56 4.61 -4.37
N VAL A 46 13.78 5.06 -4.64
CA VAL A 46 14.01 6.31 -5.37
C VAL A 46 13.55 6.20 -6.82
N ARG A 47 13.90 5.09 -7.50
CA ARG A 47 13.44 4.79 -8.86
C ARG A 47 11.93 4.61 -8.89
N MET A 48 11.40 3.80 -7.98
CA MET A 48 9.96 3.55 -7.87
C MET A 48 9.19 4.87 -7.70
N ARG A 49 9.60 5.79 -6.81
CA ARG A 49 8.95 7.11 -6.65
C ARG A 49 8.99 8.01 -7.89
N ARG A 50 9.99 7.84 -8.76
CA ARG A 50 10.13 8.66 -9.96
C ARG A 50 9.34 8.11 -11.14
N GLU A 51 9.26 6.79 -11.25
CA GLU A 51 8.73 6.10 -12.44
C GLU A 51 7.33 5.52 -12.22
N LEU A 52 6.96 5.19 -10.99
CA LEU A 52 5.66 4.59 -10.68
C LEU A 52 4.54 5.62 -10.84
N THR A 53 3.61 5.32 -11.74
CA THR A 53 2.37 6.09 -11.91
C THR A 53 1.20 5.39 -11.20
N GLY A 54 0.11 6.12 -10.98
CA GLY A 54 -1.13 5.53 -10.43
C GLY A 54 -1.66 4.39 -11.30
N GLU A 55 -1.67 4.56 -12.63
CA GLU A 55 -2.10 3.51 -13.57
C GLU A 55 -1.20 2.28 -13.49
N THR A 56 0.12 2.48 -13.46
CA THR A 56 1.07 1.38 -13.35
C THR A 56 0.92 0.61 -12.04
N LEU A 57 0.73 1.33 -10.91
CA LEU A 57 0.47 0.70 -9.61
C LEU A 57 -0.80 -0.15 -9.64
N VAL A 58 -1.92 0.39 -10.14
CA VAL A 58 -3.19 -0.36 -10.26
C VAL A 58 -3.01 -1.60 -11.13
N ASN A 59 -2.27 -1.50 -12.25
CA ASN A 59 -2.01 -2.63 -13.13
C ASN A 59 -1.16 -3.73 -12.45
N VAL A 60 -0.15 -3.35 -11.66
CA VAL A 60 0.64 -4.29 -10.84
C VAL A 60 -0.28 -5.03 -9.86
N LEU A 61 -1.14 -4.30 -9.14
CA LEU A 61 -2.05 -4.90 -8.17
C LEU A 61 -3.08 -5.83 -8.83
N LYS A 62 -3.59 -5.48 -10.01
CA LYS A 62 -4.51 -6.34 -10.78
C LYS A 62 -3.86 -7.61 -11.30
N SER A 63 -2.58 -7.55 -11.65
CA SER A 63 -1.83 -8.68 -12.22
C SER A 63 -1.45 -9.73 -11.18
N ALA A 64 -1.62 -9.42 -9.89
CA ALA A 64 -1.33 -10.31 -8.79
C ALA A 64 -2.18 -11.59 -8.83
N LYS A 65 -1.50 -12.72 -8.69
CA LYS A 65 -2.06 -14.07 -8.77
C LYS A 65 -2.15 -14.68 -7.38
N ASP A 66 -3.20 -15.46 -7.18
CA ASP A 66 -3.39 -16.23 -5.97
C ASP A 66 -2.33 -17.33 -5.85
N THR A 67 -1.58 -17.34 -4.75
CA THR A 67 -0.44 -18.23 -4.50
C THR A 67 -0.40 -18.63 -3.03
N TYR A 68 -0.20 -19.92 -2.74
CA TYR A 68 0.03 -20.41 -1.38
C TYR A 68 1.44 -20.05 -0.91
N LEU A 69 1.55 -19.20 0.10
CA LEU A 69 2.79 -18.57 0.54
C LEU A 69 2.93 -18.62 2.05
N ASN A 70 4.18 -18.59 2.51
CA ASN A 70 4.54 -18.21 3.87
C ASN A 70 5.00 -16.74 3.84
N ILE A 71 4.29 -15.84 4.52
CA ILE A 71 4.61 -14.40 4.51
C ILE A 71 5.14 -13.93 5.86
N ASN A 72 6.10 -13.02 5.83
CA ASN A 72 6.55 -12.21 6.96
C ASN A 72 6.38 -10.73 6.59
N VAL A 73 5.44 -10.05 7.22
CA VAL A 73 5.09 -8.65 6.91
C VAL A 73 5.21 -7.77 8.15
N PRO A 74 5.61 -6.49 8.01
CA PRO A 74 5.83 -5.63 9.17
C PRO A 74 4.52 -5.16 9.79
N LYS A 75 4.50 -5.11 11.12
CA LYS A 75 3.49 -4.34 11.87
C LYS A 75 3.74 -2.86 11.68
N LEU A 76 2.74 -2.12 11.26
CA LEU A 76 2.86 -0.68 11.04
C LEU A 76 2.10 0.08 12.12
N LYS A 77 2.71 1.17 12.57
CA LYS A 77 2.03 2.23 13.30
C LYS A 77 2.68 3.54 12.90
N ILE A 78 2.06 4.23 11.95
CA ILE A 78 2.60 5.44 11.33
C ILE A 78 1.58 6.56 11.53
N ASP A 79 2.05 7.68 12.09
CA ASP A 79 1.33 8.93 12.18
C ASP A 79 2.10 9.97 11.37
N ALA A 80 1.46 10.54 10.36
CA ALA A 80 2.07 11.48 9.45
C ALA A 80 1.21 12.73 9.31
N ALA A 81 1.85 13.89 9.35
CA ALA A 81 1.24 15.19 9.09
C ALA A 81 1.97 15.90 7.94
N LEU A 82 1.20 16.51 7.04
CA LEU A 82 1.68 17.27 5.90
C LEU A 82 1.14 18.69 5.94
N ASP A 83 2.03 19.64 5.63
CA ASP A 83 1.66 21.00 5.29
C ASP A 83 1.17 21.03 3.82
N GLY A 84 -0.14 21.05 3.65
CA GLY A 84 -0.77 21.04 2.33
C GLY A 84 -0.51 22.30 1.52
N VAL A 85 -0.23 23.45 2.16
CA VAL A 85 0.10 24.68 1.43
C VAL A 85 1.43 24.50 0.71
N ARG A 86 2.44 24.02 1.43
CA ARG A 86 3.78 23.75 0.84
C ARG A 86 3.69 22.76 -0.31
N VAL A 87 3.03 21.61 -0.09
CA VAL A 87 2.93 20.55 -1.10
C VAL A 87 2.20 21.02 -2.35
N LEU A 88 1.02 21.64 -2.21
CA LEU A 88 0.25 22.14 -3.36
C LEU A 88 1.00 23.24 -4.12
N HIS A 89 1.74 24.09 -3.42
CA HIS A 89 2.57 25.12 -4.05
C HIS A 89 3.71 24.51 -4.89
N GLU A 90 4.38 23.47 -4.38
CA GLU A 90 5.40 22.70 -5.11
C GLU A 90 4.82 21.98 -6.34
N MET A 91 3.56 21.52 -6.25
CA MET A 91 2.81 20.94 -7.37
C MET A 91 2.32 21.98 -8.40
N GLY A 92 2.56 23.28 -8.18
CA GLY A 92 2.21 24.35 -9.11
C GLY A 92 0.89 25.06 -8.81
N VAL A 93 0.16 24.66 -7.77
CA VAL A 93 -1.05 25.37 -7.31
C VAL A 93 -0.63 26.60 -6.51
N ARG A 94 -0.22 27.66 -7.19
CA ARG A 94 0.34 28.87 -6.55
C ARG A 94 -0.68 30.00 -6.39
N ASN A 95 -1.55 30.20 -7.38
CA ASN A 95 -2.53 31.30 -7.38
C ASN A 95 -3.48 31.23 -6.19
N LEU A 96 -3.86 30.01 -5.77
CA LEU A 96 -4.70 29.75 -4.61
C LEU A 96 -4.15 30.32 -3.29
N PHE A 97 -2.83 30.52 -3.19
CA PHE A 97 -2.18 31.02 -1.97
C PHE A 97 -1.67 32.46 -2.10
N ASN A 98 -1.35 32.89 -3.32
CA ASN A 98 -0.77 34.22 -3.59
C ASN A 98 -1.83 35.29 -3.89
N ILE A 99 -2.75 35.01 -4.83
CA ILE A 99 -3.80 35.94 -5.29
C ILE A 99 -5.09 35.13 -5.52
N PRO A 100 -5.69 34.57 -4.46
CA PRO A 100 -6.87 33.72 -4.62
C PRO A 100 -8.09 34.52 -5.04
N ASP A 101 -8.83 34.01 -6.04
CA ASP A 101 -10.20 34.43 -6.30
C ASP A 101 -11.18 33.47 -5.63
N LEU A 102 -11.60 33.83 -4.42
CA LEU A 102 -12.60 33.10 -3.62
C LEU A 102 -13.90 33.90 -3.49
N SER A 103 -14.17 34.80 -4.43
CA SER A 103 -15.36 35.66 -4.44
C SER A 103 -16.68 34.89 -4.44
N LYS A 104 -16.67 33.63 -4.91
CA LYS A 104 -17.83 32.72 -4.86
C LYS A 104 -18.14 32.19 -3.46
N MET A 105 -17.19 32.26 -2.51
CA MET A 105 -17.38 31.82 -1.12
C MET A 105 -17.81 32.97 -0.21
N SER A 106 -17.28 34.17 -0.45
CA SER A 106 -17.62 35.36 0.33
C SER A 106 -17.45 36.63 -0.53
N SER A 107 -18.26 37.66 -0.24
CA SER A 107 -18.10 38.99 -0.81
C SER A 107 -16.85 39.72 -0.29
N THR A 108 -16.26 39.26 0.82
CA THR A 108 -15.01 39.78 1.36
C THR A 108 -13.82 38.97 0.83
N PRO A 109 -12.66 39.59 0.51
CA PRO A 109 -11.47 38.85 0.11
C PRO A 109 -11.06 37.80 1.15
N LEU A 110 -10.90 36.56 0.72
CA LEU A 110 -10.45 35.44 1.56
C LEU A 110 -9.05 35.00 1.14
N ARG A 111 -8.32 34.40 2.07
CA ARG A 111 -7.04 33.75 1.82
C ARG A 111 -6.99 32.42 2.56
N ILE A 112 -6.36 31.42 1.95
CA ILE A 112 -6.04 30.17 2.63
C ILE A 112 -4.76 30.39 3.43
N GLU A 113 -4.87 30.32 4.76
CA GLU A 113 -3.74 30.44 5.67
C GLU A 113 -3.01 29.09 5.84
N LYS A 114 -3.75 28.00 6.00
CA LYS A 114 -3.20 26.69 6.30
C LYS A 114 -4.04 25.57 5.72
N ILE A 115 -3.37 24.50 5.29
CA ILE A 115 -3.98 23.21 4.95
C ILE A 115 -3.20 22.16 5.74
N LEU A 116 -3.90 21.45 6.61
CA LEU A 116 -3.33 20.38 7.43
C LEU A 116 -3.92 19.05 6.97
N HIS A 117 -3.06 18.13 6.55
CA HIS A 117 -3.44 16.76 6.29
C HIS A 117 -2.72 15.87 7.30
N GLN A 118 -3.46 15.13 8.11
CA GLN A 118 -2.92 14.17 9.06
C GLN A 118 -3.56 12.81 8.78
N ALA A 119 -2.72 11.78 8.75
CA ALA A 119 -3.14 10.41 8.49
C ALA A 119 -2.43 9.46 9.45
N VAL A 120 -3.18 8.50 9.97
CA VAL A 120 -2.66 7.43 10.81
C VAL A 120 -2.98 6.10 10.14
N ILE A 121 -2.00 5.21 10.09
CA ILE A 121 -2.20 3.82 9.69
C ILE A 121 -1.60 2.92 10.76
N GLU A 122 -2.38 1.92 11.16
CA GLU A 122 -1.98 0.90 12.11
C GLU A 122 -2.37 -0.46 11.53
N THR A 123 -1.40 -1.35 11.37
CA THR A 123 -1.61 -2.72 10.93
C THR A 123 -1.07 -3.67 11.98
N ASP A 124 -1.97 -4.50 12.50
CA ASP A 124 -1.69 -5.59 13.43
C ASP A 124 -2.41 -6.87 12.97
N GLU A 125 -2.25 -7.95 13.73
CA GLU A 125 -2.84 -9.26 13.39
C GLU A 125 -4.37 -9.29 13.41
N LEU A 126 -5.03 -8.27 13.99
CA LEU A 126 -6.48 -8.23 14.20
C LEU A 126 -7.18 -7.22 13.28
N GLY A 127 -6.52 -6.10 12.97
CA GLY A 127 -7.04 -4.96 12.22
C GLY A 127 -6.84 -5.05 10.71
N THR A 128 -6.02 -5.99 10.24
CA THR A 128 -6.12 -6.52 8.87
C THR A 128 -6.69 -7.92 9.02
N GLU A 129 -8.01 -7.97 9.17
CA GLU A 129 -8.79 -9.09 9.67
C GLU A 129 -8.53 -10.39 8.88
N ALA A 130 -7.46 -11.10 9.27
CA ALA A 130 -7.11 -12.45 8.87
C ALA A 130 -8.02 -13.43 9.62
N ALA A 131 -9.32 -13.31 9.37
CA ALA A 131 -10.32 -14.30 9.72
C ALA A 131 -10.71 -15.02 8.41
N ALA A 132 -10.73 -16.33 8.26
CA ALA A 132 -10.45 -17.43 9.16
C ALA A 132 -10.38 -18.70 8.27
N VAL A 133 -9.44 -19.60 8.56
CA VAL A 133 -9.58 -21.07 8.43
C VAL A 133 -10.22 -21.58 7.12
N THR A 134 -9.43 -21.69 6.05
CA THR A 134 -9.66 -22.78 5.09
C THR A 134 -8.45 -23.69 5.08
N ALA A 135 -8.40 -24.58 6.07
CA ALA A 135 -7.62 -25.82 5.97
C ALA A 135 -8.25 -26.73 4.90
N THR A 136 -8.23 -26.33 3.63
CA THR A 136 -8.39 -27.28 2.52
C THR A 136 -7.06 -28.01 2.38
N MET A 137 -6.85 -28.99 3.29
CA MET A 137 -5.97 -30.10 3.00
C MET A 137 -6.53 -30.78 1.74
N HIS A 138 -6.03 -30.40 0.57
CA HIS A 138 -6.24 -31.13 -0.66
C HIS A 138 -5.46 -32.45 -0.55
N TRP A 139 -6.14 -33.46 -0.03
CA TRP A 139 -5.70 -34.85 -0.09
C TRP A 139 -5.91 -35.37 -1.51
N LEU A 140 -4.93 -35.17 -2.39
CA LEU A 140 -4.87 -35.87 -3.66
C LEU A 140 -3.52 -36.58 -3.80
N SER A 141 -3.58 -37.87 -3.50
CA SER A 141 -2.78 -38.96 -4.06
C SER A 141 -1.26 -38.77 -4.19
N GLY A 142 -0.53 -39.48 -3.33
CA GLY A 142 0.70 -40.20 -3.70
C GLY A 142 1.98 -39.37 -3.81
N VAL A 143 2.92 -39.69 -2.91
CA VAL A 143 4.28 -39.12 -2.74
C VAL A 143 4.31 -37.82 -1.92
N TRP A 144 4.52 -37.98 -0.62
CA TRP A 144 4.82 -36.91 0.34
C TRP A 144 6.24 -36.37 0.10
N MET A 145 6.34 -35.23 -0.58
CA MET A 145 7.39 -34.26 -0.28
C MET A 145 6.65 -33.02 0.24
N PRO A 146 6.75 -32.68 1.54
CA PRO A 146 6.31 -31.35 1.98
C PRO A 146 7.23 -30.35 1.28
N VAL A 147 6.74 -29.75 0.20
CA VAL A 147 7.38 -28.57 -0.37
C VAL A 147 6.89 -27.43 0.50
N ASP A 148 7.77 -26.93 1.36
CA ASP A 148 7.47 -25.74 2.13
C ASP A 148 7.07 -24.61 1.16
N PRO A 149 5.99 -23.87 1.44
CA PRO A 149 5.55 -22.80 0.57
C PRO A 149 6.67 -21.75 0.45
N PRO A 150 6.80 -21.08 -0.71
CA PRO A 150 7.77 -20.00 -0.87
C PRO A 150 7.59 -18.93 0.21
N GLU A 151 8.72 -18.46 0.74
CA GLU A 151 8.74 -17.41 1.76
C GLU A 151 8.80 -16.03 1.10
N ILE A 152 7.92 -15.12 1.52
CA ILE A 152 7.95 -13.70 1.15
C ILE A 152 8.18 -12.88 2.40
N PHE A 153 9.29 -12.13 2.43
CA PHE A 153 9.66 -11.31 3.57
C PHE A 153 9.70 -9.84 3.16
N ILE A 154 8.84 -9.01 3.76
CA ILE A 154 8.80 -7.56 3.53
C ILE A 154 9.71 -6.85 4.54
N ASP A 155 11.03 -6.95 4.35
CA ASP A 155 12.04 -6.63 5.37
C ASP A 155 12.89 -5.36 5.10
N HIS A 156 12.70 -4.72 3.95
CA HIS A 156 13.42 -3.52 3.54
C HIS A 156 12.46 -2.48 2.94
N PRO A 157 12.89 -1.24 2.63
CA PRO A 157 11.97 -0.14 2.34
C PRO A 157 10.93 -0.45 1.24
N PHE A 158 9.65 -0.16 1.49
CA PHE A 158 8.51 -0.51 0.62
C PHE A 158 7.50 0.63 0.50
N LEU A 159 6.68 0.59 -0.55
CA LEU A 159 5.41 1.31 -0.61
C LEU A 159 4.31 0.45 -0.02
N PHE A 160 3.29 1.08 0.56
CA PHE A 160 2.10 0.40 1.04
C PHE A 160 0.87 1.29 0.86
N GLY A 161 -0.32 0.72 0.95
CA GLY A 161 -1.53 1.51 0.85
C GLY A 161 -2.80 0.71 1.00
N ILE A 162 -3.92 1.44 0.93
CA ILE A 162 -5.26 0.87 0.88
C ILE A 162 -5.87 1.31 -0.44
N ILE A 163 -6.32 0.34 -1.22
CA ILE A 163 -7.03 0.55 -2.48
C ILE A 163 -8.46 0.02 -2.33
N ARG A 164 -9.41 0.71 -2.95
CA ARG A 164 -10.77 0.23 -3.13
C ARG A 164 -11.07 0.13 -4.61
N ASP A 165 -11.32 -1.07 -5.11
CA ASP A 165 -11.41 -1.34 -6.55
C ASP A 165 -10.12 -0.81 -7.26
N ASP A 166 -10.21 0.33 -7.95
CA ASP A 166 -9.08 1.00 -8.62
C ASP A 166 -8.65 2.31 -7.94
N ASP A 167 -9.37 2.75 -6.91
CA ASP A 167 -9.17 4.03 -6.22
C ASP A 167 -8.18 3.87 -5.05
N ILE A 168 -7.04 4.57 -5.14
CA ILE A 168 -6.06 4.62 -4.05
C ILE A 168 -6.58 5.55 -2.95
N LEU A 169 -6.92 4.96 -1.80
CA LEU A 169 -7.44 5.69 -0.64
C LEU A 169 -6.32 6.16 0.29
N PHE A 170 -5.30 5.31 0.46
CA PHE A 170 -4.11 5.61 1.25
C PHE A 170 -2.88 5.15 0.49
N LEU A 171 -1.82 5.95 0.54
CA LEU A 171 -0.51 5.59 0.00
C LEU A 171 0.55 6.10 0.96
N GLY A 172 1.47 5.21 1.33
CA GLY A 172 2.59 5.51 2.20
C GLY A 172 3.85 4.82 1.71
N GLN A 173 4.96 5.27 2.30
CA GLN A 173 6.26 4.62 2.16
C GLN A 173 6.80 4.33 3.55
N PHE A 174 7.48 3.21 3.71
CA PHE A 174 8.27 2.88 4.89
C PHE A 174 9.73 2.72 4.45
N ALA A 175 10.64 3.43 5.11
CA ALA A 175 12.06 3.46 4.76
C ALA A 175 12.94 3.62 6.01
#